data_AF-A0A2G4SL00-F1
#
_entry.id   AF-A0A2G4SL00-F1
#
_cell.length_a   1.000
_cell.length_b   1.000
_cell.length_c   1.000
_cell.angle_alpha   90.00
_cell.angle_beta   90.00
_cell.angle_gamma   90.00
#
_symmetry.space_group_name_H-M   'P 1'
#
loop_
_entity.id
_entity.type
_entity.pdbx_description
1 polymer ?
#
loop_
_entity_poly.entity_id
_entity_poly.type
_entity_poly.pdbx_seq_one_letter_code
_entity_poly.pdbx_strand_id
1 'polypeptide(L)'
;MCSSKKKKQRSFFVEDKQTPIPIRVNKRKLNNEEPTQSDFAKRSKRQHNNDLTYFTCFDNSMHNYISTVILNKIRNSKKLEAGLLKAKNSLSNKTRFPPVIMTNAASFAGLETSVMRSFMENSGQKLIIELWKDYVNENFDSIAKTSRDRNLFFKKEESSSSLVESSSSGINVEEQ
;
A
#
# COMPACT_ATOMS: atom_id res chain seq x y z
N MET A 1 17.49 15.79 48.23
CA MET A 1 18.41 16.94 48.12
C MET A 1 19.31 16.73 46.90
N CYS A 2 19.20 17.62 45.92
CA CYS A 2 20.04 17.65 44.72
C CYS A 2 21.46 18.11 45.07
N SER A 3 22.48 17.50 44.47
CA SER A 3 23.82 18.10 44.42
C SER A 3 24.50 17.78 43.09
N SER A 4 24.38 18.72 42.16
CA SER A 4 24.98 18.69 40.82
C SER A 4 26.46 19.07 40.90
N LYS A 5 27.37 18.13 40.62
CA LYS A 5 28.80 18.43 40.44
C LYS A 5 29.10 18.69 38.96
N LYS A 6 29.15 19.97 38.57
CA LYS A 6 29.68 20.44 37.28
C LYS A 6 31.20 20.25 37.26
N LYS A 7 31.73 19.40 36.36
CA LYS A 7 33.15 19.38 36.03
C LYS A 7 33.38 20.24 34.78
N LYS A 8 34.03 21.39 34.99
CA LYS A 8 34.68 22.20 33.94
C LYS A 8 35.92 21.42 33.48
N GLN A 9 36.04 21.13 32.18
CA GLN A 9 37.35 20.80 31.59
C GLN A 9 37.76 21.91 30.63
N ARG A 10 39.02 22.29 30.80
CA ARG A 10 39.70 23.46 30.27
C ARG A 10 40.00 23.28 28.78
N SER A 11 39.74 24.32 28.01
CA SER A 11 40.26 24.54 26.67
C SER A 11 41.78 24.73 26.73
N PHE A 12 42.50 24.04 25.84
CA PHE A 12 43.89 24.38 25.53
C PHE A 12 43.88 25.19 24.23
N PHE A 13 44.29 26.45 24.36
CA PHE A 13 44.65 27.35 23.27
C PHE A 13 46.05 26.97 22.78
N VAL A 14 46.25 26.90 21.46
CA VAL A 14 47.53 27.25 20.85
C VAL A 14 47.24 28.30 19.79
N GLU A 15 47.56 29.53 20.16
CA GLU A 15 47.65 30.71 19.33
C GLU A 15 48.97 30.62 18.56
N ASP A 16 48.91 30.51 17.23
CA ASP A 16 50.11 30.63 16.40
C ASP A 16 49.99 31.83 15.47
N LYS A 17 51.10 32.55 15.36
CA LYS A 17 51.15 33.99 15.06
C LYS A 17 51.05 34.29 13.57
N GLN A 18 50.46 35.46 13.30
CA GLN A 18 50.34 36.16 12.01
C GLN A 18 51.56 36.09 11.08
N THR A 19 51.29 35.89 9.78
CA THR A 19 51.87 36.73 8.71
C THR A 19 50.81 36.97 7.61
N PRO A 20 50.56 38.24 7.18
CA PRO A 20 49.58 38.56 6.15
C PRO A 20 50.24 38.89 4.80
N ILE A 21 49.92 38.18 3.71
CA ILE A 21 50.36 38.53 2.36
C ILE A 21 49.36 37.95 1.31
N PRO A 22 49.16 38.55 0.13
CA PRO A 22 48.55 39.84 -0.18
C PRO A 22 47.28 39.69 -1.05
N ILE A 23 46.37 40.66 -0.94
CA ILE A 23 45.19 40.80 -1.82
C ILE A 23 45.68 41.11 -3.25
N ARG A 24 45.53 40.17 -4.18
CA ARG A 24 45.51 40.47 -5.62
C ARG A 24 44.06 40.67 -6.05
N VAL A 25 43.61 41.92 -6.00
CA VAL A 25 42.52 42.41 -6.83
C VAL A 25 42.97 42.30 -8.29
N ASN A 26 42.32 41.45 -9.07
CA ASN A 26 42.36 41.61 -10.51
C ASN A 26 40.99 41.37 -11.15
N LYS A 27 40.65 42.29 -12.05
CA LYS A 27 39.34 42.52 -12.64
C LYS A 27 39.01 41.44 -13.69
N ARG A 28 37.72 41.08 -13.76
CA ARG A 28 36.95 40.46 -14.86
C ARG A 28 37.74 39.81 -16.00
N LYS A 29 37.44 38.52 -16.27
CA LYS A 29 36.82 38.09 -17.55
C LYS A 29 35.94 36.87 -17.33
N LEU A 30 34.70 37.00 -17.82
CA LEU A 30 33.73 35.96 -18.15
C LEU A 30 34.36 35.02 -19.17
N ASN A 31 34.27 33.69 -18.99
CA ASN A 31 34.00 32.72 -20.05
C ASN A 31 33.86 31.29 -19.49
N ASN A 32 32.64 30.79 -19.66
CA ASN A 32 32.11 29.44 -19.65
C ASN A 32 33.11 28.27 -19.57
N GLU A 33 33.04 27.52 -18.46
CA GLU A 33 33.15 26.07 -18.48
C GLU A 33 32.06 25.43 -17.63
N GLU A 34 31.33 24.53 -18.30
CA GLU A 34 30.50 23.41 -17.79
C GLU A 34 29.22 23.69 -16.97
N PRO A 35 28.19 22.83 -17.08
CA PRO A 35 28.29 21.37 -17.24
C PRO A 35 27.48 20.75 -18.39
N THR A 36 28.02 19.63 -18.85
CA THR A 36 27.37 18.55 -19.60
C THR A 36 25.90 18.37 -19.20
N GLN A 37 24.99 18.98 -19.95
CA GLN A 37 23.54 18.84 -19.80
C GLN A 37 22.95 18.43 -21.14
N SER A 38 22.62 17.14 -21.33
CA SER A 38 21.40 16.74 -22.08
C SER A 38 21.04 15.24 -22.08
N ASP A 39 21.35 14.44 -21.06
CA ASP A 39 20.76 13.08 -20.98
C ASP A 39 19.37 13.03 -20.34
N PHE A 40 18.87 14.15 -19.79
CA PHE A 40 17.50 14.22 -19.24
C PHE A 40 16.40 14.41 -20.29
N ALA A 41 16.75 14.84 -21.51
CA ALA A 41 15.75 15.18 -22.54
C ALA A 41 15.08 13.96 -23.20
N LYS A 42 15.58 12.73 -22.98
CA LYS A 42 15.06 11.52 -23.64
C LYS A 42 14.10 10.67 -22.81
N ARG A 43 13.93 10.93 -21.50
CA ARG A 43 13.03 10.12 -20.65
C ARG A 43 11.58 10.61 -20.57
N SER A 44 11.29 11.83 -21.03
CA SER A 44 10.01 12.49 -20.74
C SER A 44 8.81 12.05 -21.60
N LYS A 45 8.97 11.24 -22.65
CA LYS A 45 7.86 10.95 -23.58
C LYS A 45 7.19 9.58 -23.44
N ARG A 46 7.73 8.66 -22.62
CA ARG A 46 7.10 7.33 -22.40
C ARG A 46 6.41 7.17 -21.05
N GLN A 47 6.61 8.11 -20.11
CA GLN A 47 6.21 7.92 -18.72
C GLN A 47 4.72 8.25 -18.48
N HIS A 48 4.16 9.23 -19.20
CA HIS A 48 2.77 9.68 -18.98
C HIS A 48 1.67 8.69 -19.43
N ASN A 49 1.97 7.72 -20.29
CA ASN A 49 0.95 6.77 -20.74
C ASN A 49 0.64 5.66 -19.72
N ASN A 50 1.45 5.50 -18.67
CA ASN A 50 1.28 4.44 -17.68
C ASN A 50 0.73 4.93 -16.34
N ASP A 51 0.58 6.25 -16.15
CA ASP A 51 0.21 6.84 -14.86
C ASP A 51 -1.18 6.34 -14.40
N LEU A 52 -2.17 6.35 -15.30
CA LEU A 52 -3.52 5.85 -15.01
C LEU A 52 -3.54 4.34 -14.72
N THR A 53 -2.70 3.58 -15.42
CA THR A 53 -2.59 2.13 -15.24
C THR A 53 -2.07 1.79 -13.85
N TYR A 54 -1.07 2.51 -13.35
CA TYR A 54 -0.50 2.26 -12.03
C TYR A 54 -1.47 2.60 -10.90
N PHE A 55 -2.22 3.71 -11.02
CA PHE A 55 -3.30 4.01 -10.08
C PHE A 55 -4.39 2.92 -10.09
N THR A 56 -4.79 2.44 -11.27
CA THR A 56 -5.77 1.35 -11.38
C THR A 56 -5.27 0.07 -10.71
N CYS A 57 -4.00 -0.30 -10.92
CA CYS A 57 -3.38 -1.44 -10.24
C CYS A 57 -3.32 -1.26 -8.71
N PHE A 58 -3.05 -0.03 -8.25
CA PHE A 58 -3.04 0.31 -6.83
C PHE A 58 -4.43 0.16 -6.20
N ASP A 59 -5.46 0.71 -6.83
CA ASP A 59 -6.86 0.60 -6.38
C ASP A 59 -7.33 -0.85 -6.36
N ASN A 60 -7.03 -1.62 -7.41
CA ASN A 60 -7.35 -3.05 -7.47
C ASN A 60 -6.67 -3.83 -6.33
N SER A 61 -5.46 -3.44 -5.95
CA SER A 61 -4.75 -4.04 -4.83
C SER A 61 -5.39 -3.71 -3.47
N MET A 62 -5.80 -2.46 -3.25
CA MET A 62 -6.57 -2.07 -2.06
C MET A 62 -7.89 -2.83 -1.98
N HIS A 63 -8.63 -2.90 -3.10
CA HIS A 63 -9.87 -3.65 -3.22
C HIS A 63 -9.67 -5.12 -2.84
N ASN A 64 -8.69 -5.79 -3.44
CA ASN A 64 -8.41 -7.21 -3.19
C ASN A 64 -8.04 -7.48 -1.73
N TYR A 65 -7.28 -6.59 -1.11
CA TYR A 65 -6.93 -6.71 0.31
C TYR A 65 -8.17 -6.61 1.20
N ILE A 66 -9.03 -5.62 0.98
CA ILE A 66 -10.28 -5.45 1.73
C ILE A 66 -11.21 -6.66 1.52
N SER A 67 -11.40 -7.09 0.27
CA SER A 67 -12.19 -8.27 -0.09
C SER A 67 -11.70 -9.52 0.63
N THR A 68 -10.39 -9.75 0.69
CA THR A 68 -9.81 -10.89 1.42
C THR A 68 -10.10 -10.83 2.91
N VAL A 69 -9.96 -9.66 3.54
CA VAL A 69 -10.29 -9.46 4.96
C VAL A 69 -11.77 -9.76 5.23
N ILE A 70 -12.66 -9.27 4.36
CA ILE A 70 -14.11 -9.48 4.47
C ILE A 70 -14.47 -10.96 4.29
N LEU A 71 -13.94 -11.62 3.26
CA LEU A 71 -14.18 -13.04 3.01
C LEU A 71 -13.74 -13.90 4.21
N ASN A 72 -12.60 -13.57 4.81
CA ASN A 72 -12.13 -14.24 6.03
C ASN A 72 -13.10 -14.04 7.20
N LYS A 73 -13.78 -12.90 7.31
CA LYS A 73 -14.84 -12.69 8.32
C LYS A 73 -16.10 -13.46 8.01
N ILE A 74 -16.53 -13.48 6.75
CA ILE A 74 -17.70 -14.25 6.30
C ILE A 74 -17.54 -15.74 6.59
N ARG A 75 -16.34 -16.30 6.36
CA ARG A 75 -16.07 -17.73 6.56
C ARG A 75 -15.95 -18.13 8.03
N ASN A 76 -15.33 -17.28 8.85
CA ASN A 76 -14.89 -17.70 10.19
C ASN A 76 -15.67 -17.06 11.35
N SER A 77 -16.49 -16.03 11.12
CA SER A 77 -17.15 -15.29 12.21
C SER A 77 -18.58 -15.77 12.47
N LYS A 78 -18.87 -16.21 13.70
CA LYS A 78 -20.24 -16.45 14.17
C LYS A 78 -21.07 -15.16 14.30
N LYS A 79 -20.41 -14.04 14.59
CA LYS A 79 -21.02 -12.70 14.72
C LYS A 79 -20.55 -11.82 13.57
N LEU A 80 -21.12 -12.02 12.39
CA LEU A 80 -20.63 -11.42 11.15
C LEU A 80 -20.61 -9.87 11.21
N GLU A 81 -21.74 -9.24 11.52
CA GLU A 81 -21.84 -7.76 11.52
C GLU A 81 -20.85 -7.10 12.49
N ALA A 82 -20.77 -7.59 13.72
CA ALA A 82 -19.78 -7.11 14.68
C ALA A 82 -18.33 -7.33 14.21
N GLY A 83 -18.08 -8.47 13.53
CA GLY A 83 -16.79 -8.80 12.94
C GLY A 83 -16.40 -7.87 11.78
N LEU A 84 -17.36 -7.50 10.93
CA LEU A 84 -17.17 -6.56 9.83
C LEU A 84 -16.95 -5.13 10.33
N LEU A 85 -17.73 -4.68 11.32
CA LEU A 85 -17.53 -3.37 11.95
C LEU A 85 -16.14 -3.26 12.58
N LYS A 86 -15.71 -4.29 13.33
CA LYS A 86 -14.36 -4.35 13.89
C LYS A 86 -13.28 -4.35 12.81
N ALA A 87 -13.51 -5.04 11.69
CA ALA A 87 -12.58 -5.04 10.56
C ALA A 87 -12.48 -3.66 9.93
N LYS A 88 -13.61 -2.99 9.62
CA LYS A 88 -13.64 -1.63 9.07
C LYS A 88 -12.83 -0.67 9.95
N ASN A 89 -13.15 -0.63 11.25
CA ASN A 89 -12.45 0.22 12.21
C ASN A 89 -10.96 -0.12 12.32
N SER A 90 -10.60 -1.41 12.26
CA SER A 90 -9.20 -1.82 12.29
C SER A 90 -8.44 -1.41 11.03
N LEU A 91 -9.10 -1.32 9.87
CA LEU A 91 -8.48 -0.93 8.61
C LEU A 91 -8.36 0.60 8.48
N SER A 92 -9.41 1.34 8.86
CA SER A 92 -9.43 2.81 8.81
C SER A 92 -8.54 3.47 9.89
N ASN A 93 -8.36 2.82 11.04
CA ASN A 93 -7.50 3.34 12.12
C ASN A 93 -6.03 2.89 12.01
N LYS A 94 -5.61 2.26 10.91
CA LYS A 94 -4.20 1.89 10.73
C LYS A 94 -3.30 3.12 10.73
N THR A 95 -2.21 3.05 11.49
CA THR A 95 -1.13 4.04 11.47
C THR A 95 -0.13 3.81 10.34
N ARG A 96 -0.08 2.58 9.83
CA ARG A 96 0.86 2.17 8.77
C ARG A 96 0.13 1.51 7.60
N PHE A 97 0.58 1.84 6.40
CA PHE A 97 0.06 1.28 5.17
C PHE A 97 0.40 -0.22 5.08
N PRO A 98 -0.57 -1.10 4.76
CA PRO A 98 -0.30 -2.52 4.59
C PRO A 98 0.71 -2.77 3.46
N PRO A 99 1.89 -3.37 3.74
CA PRO A 99 2.95 -3.51 2.74
C PRO A 99 2.54 -4.40 1.57
N VAL A 100 1.68 -5.40 1.83
CA VAL A 100 1.18 -6.32 0.79
C VAL A 100 0.40 -5.61 -0.32
N ILE A 101 -0.25 -4.48 -0.02
CA ILE A 101 -0.99 -3.72 -1.04
C ILE A 101 0.00 -3.16 -2.07
N MET A 102 1.15 -2.64 -1.62
CA MET A 102 2.17 -2.11 -2.54
C MET A 102 2.76 -3.24 -3.39
N THR A 103 3.06 -4.38 -2.78
CA THR A 103 3.60 -5.55 -3.48
C THR A 103 2.62 -6.08 -4.53
N ASN A 104 1.34 -6.20 -4.19
CA ASN A 104 0.32 -6.67 -5.13
C ASN A 104 0.09 -5.68 -6.27
N ALA A 105 0.06 -4.38 -5.97
CA ALA A 105 -0.08 -3.33 -6.99
C ALA A 105 1.08 -3.38 -8.00
N ALA A 106 2.31 -3.53 -7.49
CA ALA A 106 3.50 -3.70 -8.31
C ALA A 106 3.43 -4.96 -9.18
N SER A 107 2.99 -6.09 -8.60
CA SER A 107 2.78 -7.34 -9.33
C SER A 107 1.72 -7.20 -10.42
N PHE A 108 0.61 -6.50 -10.17
CA PHE A 108 -0.45 -6.28 -11.16
C PHE A 108 0.02 -5.41 -12.32
N ALA A 109 0.95 -4.49 -12.07
CA ALA A 109 1.54 -3.63 -13.08
C ALA A 109 2.82 -4.19 -13.72
N GLY A 110 3.26 -5.40 -13.33
CA GLY A 110 4.46 -6.04 -13.88
C GLY A 110 5.76 -5.30 -13.57
N LEU A 111 5.84 -4.65 -12.40
CA LEU A 111 6.95 -3.79 -12.03
C LEU A 111 7.49 -4.07 -10.62
N GLU A 112 8.66 -3.54 -10.31
CA GLU A 112 9.24 -3.66 -8.98
C GLU A 112 8.46 -2.85 -7.93
N THR A 113 8.34 -3.38 -6.72
CA THR A 113 7.67 -2.70 -5.60
C THR A 113 8.27 -1.32 -5.28
N SER A 114 9.59 -1.15 -5.48
CA SER A 114 10.30 0.12 -5.34
C SER A 114 9.79 1.18 -6.33
N VAL A 115 9.55 0.77 -7.57
CA VAL A 115 9.03 1.62 -8.65
C VAL A 115 7.57 2.00 -8.37
N MET A 116 6.72 1.06 -7.96
CA MET A 116 5.33 1.37 -7.59
C MET A 116 5.29 2.37 -6.43
N ARG A 117 6.13 2.12 -5.41
CA ARG A 117 6.21 2.97 -4.23
C ARG A 117 6.65 4.37 -4.61
N SER A 118 7.74 4.49 -5.36
CA SER A 118 8.25 5.79 -5.80
C SER A 118 7.23 6.53 -6.66
N PHE A 119 6.50 5.82 -7.53
CA PHE A 119 5.39 6.41 -8.26
C PHE A 119 4.33 6.97 -7.31
N MET A 120 3.78 6.16 -6.40
CA MET A 120 2.71 6.57 -5.48
C MET A 120 3.14 7.67 -4.50
N GLU A 121 4.41 7.70 -4.09
CA GLU A 121 4.96 8.75 -3.23
C GLU A 121 5.15 10.08 -3.98
N ASN A 122 5.39 10.03 -5.29
CA ASN A 122 5.62 11.21 -6.13
C ASN A 122 4.36 11.68 -6.89
N SER A 123 3.34 10.84 -7.01
CA SER A 123 2.15 11.09 -7.83
C SER A 123 1.01 11.81 -7.09
N GLY A 124 1.10 11.92 -5.76
CA GLY A 124 0.01 12.38 -4.91
C GLY A 124 0.24 13.70 -4.21
N GLN A 125 -0.86 14.42 -3.95
CA GLN A 125 -0.90 15.50 -2.94
C GLN A 125 -1.04 14.95 -1.51
N LYS A 126 -1.40 13.67 -1.38
CA LYS A 126 -1.79 13.03 -0.14
C LYS A 126 -0.86 11.86 0.19
N LEU A 127 -0.62 11.62 1.49
CA LEU A 127 0.15 10.46 1.93
C LEU A 127 -0.59 9.16 1.58
N ILE A 128 0.14 8.12 1.17
CA ILE A 128 -0.40 6.80 0.80
C ILE A 128 -1.28 6.20 1.91
N ILE A 129 -0.89 6.38 3.17
CA ILE A 129 -1.69 5.90 4.31
C ILE A 129 -3.04 6.60 4.40
N GLU A 130 -3.13 7.86 4.01
CA GLU A 130 -4.38 8.60 4.05
C GLU A 130 -5.27 8.24 2.85
N LEU A 131 -4.70 8.00 1.66
CA LEU A 131 -5.42 7.43 0.52
C LEU A 131 -6.06 6.09 0.89
N TRP A 132 -5.31 5.23 1.58
CA TRP A 132 -5.83 3.97 2.10
C TRP A 132 -7.04 4.15 3.04
N LYS A 133 -6.96 5.12 3.96
CA LYS A 133 -8.06 5.37 4.92
C LYS A 133 -9.32 5.84 4.22
N ASP A 134 -9.18 6.77 3.28
CA ASP A 134 -10.30 7.26 2.47
C ASP A 134 -10.93 6.11 1.70
N TYR A 135 -10.10 5.32 1.00
CA TYR A 135 -10.56 4.18 0.23
C TYR A 135 -11.35 3.18 1.08
N VAL A 136 -10.87 2.85 2.29
CA VAL A 136 -11.59 1.99 3.23
C VAL A 136 -12.93 2.60 3.62
N ASN A 137 -12.96 3.89 3.98
CA ASN A 137 -14.18 4.53 4.44
C ASN A 137 -15.26 4.59 3.36
N GLU A 138 -14.86 4.84 2.11
CA GLU A 138 -15.75 4.95 0.96
C GLU A 138 -16.23 3.58 0.45
N ASN A 139 -15.35 2.57 0.41
CA ASN A 139 -15.61 1.34 -0.33
C ASN A 139 -15.95 0.13 0.54
N PHE A 140 -15.59 0.11 1.83
CA PHE A 140 -15.68 -1.12 2.64
C PHE A 140 -17.09 -1.72 2.67
N ASP A 141 -18.13 -0.89 2.87
CA ASP A 141 -19.50 -1.39 3.01
C ASP A 141 -20.04 -1.94 1.68
N SER A 142 -19.67 -1.30 0.55
CA SER A 142 -20.01 -1.76 -0.79
C SER A 142 -19.34 -3.10 -1.13
N ILE A 143 -18.05 -3.24 -0.80
CA ILE A 143 -17.29 -4.49 -0.97
C ILE A 143 -17.88 -5.58 -0.07
N ALA A 144 -18.25 -5.24 1.17
CA ALA A 144 -18.84 -6.18 2.11
C ALA A 144 -20.19 -6.72 1.62
N LYS A 145 -21.06 -5.84 1.12
CA LYS A 145 -22.33 -6.21 0.51
C LYS A 145 -22.12 -7.15 -0.69
N THR A 146 -21.29 -6.74 -1.65
CA THR A 146 -20.99 -7.53 -2.85
C THR A 146 -20.43 -8.91 -2.50
N SER A 147 -19.53 -8.97 -1.52
CA SER A 147 -18.94 -10.23 -1.06
C SER A 147 -19.98 -11.14 -0.39
N ARG A 148 -20.89 -10.58 0.40
CA ARG A 148 -21.98 -11.34 1.05
C ARG A 148 -22.92 -11.93 0.02
N ASP A 149 -23.35 -11.12 -0.95
CA ASP A 149 -24.30 -11.53 -1.99
C ASP A 149 -23.72 -12.68 -2.84
N ARG A 150 -22.44 -12.58 -3.23
CA ARG A 150 -21.74 -13.67 -3.94
C ARG A 150 -21.63 -14.95 -3.10
N ASN A 151 -21.29 -14.85 -1.81
CA ASN A 151 -21.19 -16.04 -0.95
C ASN A 151 -22.55 -16.71 -0.70
N LEU A 152 -23.64 -15.94 -0.65
CA LEU A 152 -24.99 -16.50 -0.52
C LEU A 152 -25.43 -17.23 -1.79
N PHE A 153 -25.06 -16.72 -2.96
CA PHE A 153 -25.35 -17.36 -4.25
C PHE A 153 -24.70 -18.75 -4.36
N PHE A 154 -23.42 -18.89 -4.02
CA PHE A 154 -22.72 -20.18 -4.06
C PHE A 154 -23.30 -21.23 -3.11
N LYS A 155 -23.71 -20.84 -1.89
CA LYS A 155 -24.35 -21.78 -0.96
C LYS A 155 -25.70 -22.31 -1.45
N LYS A 156 -26.43 -21.49 -2.23
CA LYS A 156 -27.73 -21.88 -2.78
C LYS A 156 -27.58 -22.93 -3.88
N GLU A 157 -26.57 -22.80 -4.75
CA GLU A 157 -26.29 -23.79 -5.81
C GLU A 157 -25.84 -25.14 -5.25
N GLU A 158 -24.95 -25.15 -4.24
CA GLU A 158 -24.51 -26.38 -3.58
C GLU A 158 -25.69 -27.14 -2.94
N SER A 159 -26.65 -26.41 -2.35
CA SER A 159 -27.82 -26.99 -1.68
C SER A 159 -28.89 -27.50 -2.65
N SER A 160 -28.86 -27.09 -3.93
CA SER A 160 -29.85 -27.50 -4.94
C SER A 160 -29.41 -28.70 -5.79
N SER A 161 -28.14 -29.14 -5.71
CA SER A 161 -27.65 -30.29 -6.48
C SER A 161 -27.74 -31.65 -5.76
N SER A 162 -28.15 -31.70 -4.49
CA SER A 162 -28.20 -32.95 -3.71
C SER A 162 -29.53 -33.71 -3.76
N LEU A 163 -30.47 -33.33 -4.65
CA LEU A 163 -31.81 -33.92 -4.71
C LEU A 163 -32.05 -34.79 -5.95
N VAL A 164 -31.11 -35.66 -6.33
CA VAL A 164 -31.40 -36.76 -7.27
C VAL A 164 -30.52 -37.97 -6.95
N GLU A 165 -30.97 -38.84 -6.05
CA GLU A 165 -30.77 -40.30 -6.11
C GLU A 165 -31.32 -40.94 -4.84
N SER A 166 -32.62 -41.24 -4.86
CA SER A 166 -33.24 -42.27 -4.02
C SER A 166 -34.58 -42.64 -4.64
N SER A 167 -34.51 -43.46 -5.69
CA SER A 167 -35.69 -44.16 -6.21
C SER A 167 -35.43 -45.66 -6.07
N SER A 168 -35.95 -46.16 -4.95
CA SER A 168 -36.36 -47.53 -4.64
C SER A 168 -36.71 -48.39 -5.86
N SER A 169 -36.23 -49.64 -5.85
CA SER A 169 -37.07 -50.77 -6.26
C SER A 169 -36.76 -51.98 -5.37
N GLY A 170 -37.70 -52.25 -4.46
CA GLY A 170 -37.75 -53.50 -3.71
C GLY A 170 -38.24 -54.63 -4.60
N ILE A 171 -37.59 -55.79 -4.46
CA ILE A 171 -38.06 -57.06 -4.99
C ILE A 171 -38.32 -57.98 -3.80
N ASN A 172 -39.61 -58.14 -3.48
CA ASN A 172 -40.11 -59.24 -2.66
C ASN A 172 -40.05 -60.51 -3.51
N VAL A 173 -39.45 -61.57 -2.98
CA VAL A 173 -39.58 -62.93 -3.52
C VAL A 173 -40.16 -63.79 -2.40
N GLU A 174 -41.40 -64.18 -2.59
CA GLU A 174 -42.12 -65.22 -1.84
C GLU A 174 -42.77 -66.15 -2.90
N GLU A 175 -43.01 -67.41 -2.53
CA GLU A 175 -43.36 -68.61 -3.35
C GLU A 175 -42.14 -69.45 -3.77
N GLN A 176 -42.04 -70.76 -3.49
CA GLN A 176 -42.90 -71.77 -2.85
C GLN A 176 -42.00 -72.86 -2.25
#